data_AF-A0A965VVF7-F1
#
_entry.id   AF-A0A965VVF7-F1
#
_cell.length_a   1.000
_cell.length_b   1.000
_cell.length_c   1.000
_cell.angle_alpha   90.00
_cell.angle_beta   90.00
_cell.angle_gamma   90.00
#
_symmetry.space_group_name_H-M   'P 1'
#
loop_
_entity.id
_entity.type
_entity.pdbx_description
1 polymer ?
#
loop_
_entity_poly.entity_id
_entity_poly.type
_entity_poly.pdbx_seq_one_letter_code
_entity_poly.pdbx_strand_id
1 'polypeptide(L)'
;MTTHLDEDNYLTIQLLSYDNPTELTERYYFLAMSTLQATTLIDQNRKIIFSELFAYTDDNEYLVEETTKTFQTIKDFNDFFLYNEQYYIHNCEIELENGLKINSHDDGEVSIQFSDNKSDYKIIESIFEKYKLDKKLIAVLISKPKHCIKIDKQSNITGDYKNFDDYLENGRD
;
A
#
# COMPACT_ATOMS: atom_id res chain seq x y z
N MET A 1 18.34 -4.56 24.04
CA MET A 1 17.60 -3.36 23.63
C MET A 1 16.89 -3.75 22.36
N THR A 2 15.60 -4.04 22.45
CA THR A 2 14.75 -4.24 21.28
C THR A 2 14.59 -2.87 20.63
N THR A 3 15.37 -2.62 19.58
CA THR A 3 14.97 -1.64 18.57
C THR A 3 13.66 -2.16 18.02
N HIS A 4 12.54 -1.73 18.60
CA HIS A 4 11.31 -1.73 17.83
C HIS A 4 11.67 -1.01 16.54
N LEU A 5 11.43 -1.64 15.39
CA LEU A 5 11.32 -0.89 14.15
C LEU A 5 10.30 0.20 14.43
N ASP A 6 10.76 1.43 14.66
CA ASP A 6 9.88 2.56 14.47
C ASP A 6 9.36 2.41 13.04
N GLU A 7 8.05 2.55 12.88
CA GLU A 7 7.40 2.71 11.58
C GLU A 7 8.05 3.84 10.72
N ASP A 8 8.98 4.61 11.29
CA ASP A 8 9.43 5.96 10.96
C ASP A 8 10.56 6.09 9.93
N ASN A 9 11.10 5.02 9.33
CA ASN A 9 11.83 5.20 8.07
C ASN A 9 10.84 5.36 6.90
N TYR A 10 9.82 6.21 7.08
CA TYR A 10 8.84 6.55 6.05
C TYR A 10 9.59 7.02 4.81
N LEU A 11 9.65 6.17 3.80
CA LEU A 11 9.91 6.61 2.45
C LEU A 11 8.82 7.64 2.14
N THR A 12 9.22 8.83 1.70
CA THR A 12 8.24 9.83 1.25
C THR A 12 7.65 9.29 -0.04
N ILE A 13 6.32 9.11 -0.10
CA ILE A 13 5.62 8.67 -1.30
C ILE A 13 6.01 9.62 -2.45
N GLN A 14 6.53 9.05 -3.55
CA GLN A 14 7.09 9.83 -4.66
C GLN A 14 6.22 9.78 -5.92
N LEU A 15 5.42 8.73 -6.04
CA LEU A 15 4.56 8.49 -7.19
C LEU A 15 3.18 8.05 -6.69
N LEU A 16 2.16 8.63 -7.28
CA LEU A 16 0.76 8.35 -7.02
C LEU A 16 0.06 8.00 -8.33
N SER A 17 -0.83 7.03 -8.32
CA SER A 17 -1.74 6.78 -9.45
C SER A 17 -3.12 6.38 -8.94
N TYR A 18 -4.11 6.50 -9.81
CA TYR A 18 -5.48 6.15 -9.55
C TYR A 18 -6.09 5.54 -10.81
N ASP A 19 -6.87 4.48 -10.67
CA ASP A 19 -7.73 4.00 -11.74
C ASP A 19 -9.04 3.40 -11.21
N ASN A 20 -9.90 3.02 -12.16
CA ASN A 20 -11.14 2.31 -11.91
C ASN A 20 -11.06 0.95 -12.61
N PRO A 21 -10.65 -0.12 -11.91
CA PRO A 21 -10.55 -1.46 -12.49
C PRO A 21 -11.89 -1.95 -13.05
N THR A 22 -12.99 -1.52 -12.44
CA THR A 22 -14.38 -1.71 -12.86
C THR A 22 -15.16 -0.41 -12.67
N GLU A 23 -16.39 -0.34 -13.15
CA GLU A 23 -17.28 0.81 -12.93
C GLU A 23 -17.65 1.05 -11.46
N LEU A 24 -17.44 0.06 -10.58
CA LEU A 24 -17.88 0.08 -9.18
C LEU A 24 -16.70 0.05 -8.18
N THR A 25 -15.47 0.16 -8.66
CA THR A 25 -14.27 0.03 -7.82
C THR A 25 -13.28 1.13 -8.11
N GLU A 26 -12.74 1.71 -7.06
CA GLU A 26 -11.62 2.64 -7.11
C GLU A 26 -10.35 1.91 -6.68
N ARG A 27 -9.22 2.26 -7.30
CA ARG A 27 -7.89 1.77 -6.88
C ARG A 27 -6.87 2.89 -6.90
N TYR A 28 -6.17 3.04 -5.79
CA TYR A 28 -5.08 3.99 -5.61
C TYR A 28 -3.76 3.24 -5.52
N TYR A 29 -2.72 3.81 -6.10
CA TYR A 29 -1.36 3.30 -6.10
C TYR A 29 -0.43 4.30 -5.42
N PHE A 30 0.47 3.76 -4.61
CA PHE A 30 1.46 4.51 -3.85
C PHE A 30 2.82 3.86 -4.05
N LEU A 31 3.78 4.59 -4.61
CA LEU A 31 5.17 4.13 -4.67
C LEU A 31 5.95 4.67 -3.48
N ALA A 32 6.83 3.81 -2.95
CA ALA A 32 7.63 4.03 -1.75
C ALA A 32 6.76 3.98 -0.47
N MET A 33 5.92 2.95 -0.38
CA MET A 33 5.12 2.60 0.79
C MET A 33 5.28 1.11 1.07
N SER A 34 5.43 0.69 2.33
CA SER A 34 5.48 -0.72 2.67
C SER A 34 4.10 -1.30 2.95
N THR A 35 3.95 -2.63 2.86
CA THR A 35 2.72 -3.34 3.21
C THR A 35 2.24 -2.98 4.61
N LEU A 36 3.14 -3.03 5.60
CA LEU A 36 2.82 -2.72 6.99
C LEU A 36 2.37 -1.29 7.20
N GLN A 37 2.96 -0.34 6.48
CA GLN A 37 2.51 1.05 6.52
C GLN A 37 1.06 1.21 6.01
N ALA A 38 0.61 0.36 5.10
CA ALA A 38 -0.76 0.39 4.59
C ALA A 38 -1.73 -0.34 5.52
N THR A 39 -1.36 -1.55 5.97
CA THR A 39 -2.23 -2.39 6.81
C THR A 39 -2.41 -1.84 8.23
N THR A 40 -1.46 -1.05 8.75
CA THR A 40 -1.60 -0.37 10.05
C THR A 40 -2.63 0.76 10.03
N LEU A 41 -2.98 1.29 8.86
CA LEU A 41 -3.99 2.36 8.71
C LEU A 41 -5.42 1.81 8.58
N ILE A 42 -5.59 0.49 8.67
CA ILE A 42 -6.87 -0.21 8.56
C ILE A 42 -7.35 -0.62 9.95
N ASP A 43 -8.66 -0.76 10.12
CA ASP A 43 -9.25 -1.33 11.34
C ASP A 43 -8.64 -2.72 11.60
N GLN A 44 -7.98 -2.85 12.74
CA GLN A 44 -7.26 -4.06 13.14
C GLN A 44 -8.21 -5.26 13.30
N ASN A 45 -9.49 -5.04 13.58
CA ASN A 45 -10.47 -6.12 13.73
C ASN A 45 -11.04 -6.63 12.40
N ARG A 46 -10.71 -5.96 11.29
CA ARG A 46 -11.25 -6.31 9.98
C ARG A 46 -10.76 -7.68 9.55
N LYS A 47 -11.69 -8.52 9.11
CA LYS A 47 -11.38 -9.91 8.75
C LYS A 47 -10.70 -10.01 7.40
N ILE A 48 -9.66 -10.85 7.35
CA ILE A 48 -9.01 -11.29 6.12
C ILE A 48 -9.83 -12.45 5.56
N ILE A 49 -10.33 -12.31 4.33
CA ILE A 49 -11.06 -13.37 3.62
C ILE A 49 -10.17 -14.14 2.66
N PHE A 50 -9.10 -13.52 2.19
CA PHE A 50 -8.07 -14.13 1.37
C PHE A 50 -6.74 -13.41 1.61
N SER A 51 -5.66 -14.17 1.60
CA SER A 51 -4.31 -13.62 1.58
C SER A 51 -3.36 -14.54 0.84
N GLU A 52 -2.54 -13.96 -0.02
CA GLU A 52 -1.40 -14.60 -0.66
C GLU A 52 -0.16 -13.79 -0.32
N LEU A 53 0.86 -14.44 0.25
CA LEU A 53 1.97 -13.77 0.88
C LEU A 53 3.26 -14.53 0.59
N PHE A 54 4.25 -13.79 0.12
CA PHE A 54 5.61 -14.26 -0.05
C PHE A 54 6.52 -13.43 0.84
N ALA A 55 7.01 -14.05 1.91
CA ALA A 55 7.93 -13.44 2.85
C ALA A 55 9.08 -14.39 3.19
N TYR A 56 10.26 -13.85 3.45
CA TYR A 56 11.46 -14.63 3.74
C TYR A 56 12.39 -13.92 4.73
N THR A 57 13.29 -14.66 5.37
CA THR A 57 14.34 -14.10 6.25
C THR A 57 15.63 -13.82 5.50
N ASP A 58 16.60 -13.11 6.11
CA ASP A 58 17.93 -12.89 5.52
C ASP A 58 18.65 -14.19 5.11
N ASP A 59 18.32 -15.31 5.76
CA ASP A 59 18.85 -16.64 5.45
C ASP A 59 18.08 -17.37 4.32
N ASN A 60 17.16 -16.67 3.64
CA ASN A 60 16.23 -17.19 2.62
C ASN A 60 15.27 -18.29 3.15
N GLU A 61 14.93 -18.25 4.44
CA GLU A 61 13.90 -19.11 4.99
C GLU A 61 12.53 -18.52 4.69
N TYR A 62 11.74 -19.21 3.86
CA TYR A 62 10.40 -18.77 3.48
C TYR A 62 9.41 -18.95 4.63
N LEU A 63 8.50 -17.98 4.75
CA LEU A 63 7.34 -18.09 5.62
C LEU A 63 6.46 -19.25 5.12
N VAL A 64 6.19 -20.21 6.02
CA VAL A 64 5.40 -21.39 5.69
C VAL A 64 3.90 -21.08 5.57
N GLU A 65 3.20 -21.77 4.67
CA GLU A 65 1.79 -21.56 4.35
C GLU A 65 0.87 -21.78 5.58
N GLU A 66 1.26 -22.65 6.50
CA GLU A 66 0.52 -22.87 7.74
C GLU A 66 0.46 -21.62 8.62
N THR A 67 1.51 -20.78 8.61
CA THR A 67 1.53 -19.54 9.38
C THR A 67 0.59 -18.51 8.75
N THR A 68 0.56 -18.38 7.43
CA THR A 68 -0.31 -17.40 6.76
C THR A 68 -1.79 -17.70 6.96
N LYS A 69 -2.17 -18.98 7.10
CA LYS A 69 -3.52 -19.42 7.47
C LYS A 69 -3.98 -18.95 8.86
N THR A 70 -3.07 -18.50 9.71
CA THR A 70 -3.41 -17.97 11.04
C THR A 70 -3.83 -16.49 11.01
N PHE A 71 -3.60 -15.79 9.90
CA PHE A 71 -3.94 -14.38 9.77
C PHE A 71 -5.44 -14.20 9.49
N GLN A 72 -6.25 -14.22 10.54
CA GLN A 72 -7.71 -14.08 10.42
C GLN A 72 -8.15 -12.62 10.36
N THR A 73 -7.36 -11.72 10.92
CA THR A 73 -7.61 -10.28 10.98
C THR A 73 -6.37 -9.48 10.59
N ILE A 74 -6.56 -8.20 10.25
CA ILE A 74 -5.44 -7.26 10.05
C ILE A 74 -4.53 -7.21 11.28
N LYS A 75 -5.09 -7.33 12.49
CA LYS A 75 -4.30 -7.40 13.72
C LYS A 75 -3.35 -8.58 13.72
N ASP A 76 -3.84 -9.78 13.38
CA ASP A 76 -3.02 -11.00 13.39
C ASP A 76 -1.84 -10.88 12.43
N PHE A 77 -2.11 -10.33 11.23
CA PHE A 77 -1.09 -10.05 10.23
C PHE A 77 -0.05 -9.03 10.75
N ASN A 78 -0.50 -7.87 11.23
CA ASN A 78 0.39 -6.80 11.70
C ASN A 78 1.21 -7.26 12.90
N ASP A 79 0.58 -7.87 13.90
CA ASP A 79 1.26 -8.41 15.09
C ASP A 79 2.36 -9.39 14.66
N PHE A 80 2.06 -10.33 13.75
CA PHE A 80 3.06 -11.31 13.33
C PHE A 80 4.33 -10.64 12.81
N PHE A 81 4.23 -9.71 11.86
CA PHE A 81 5.40 -9.07 11.28
C PHE A 81 6.07 -8.05 12.20
N LEU A 82 5.32 -7.40 13.10
CA LEU A 82 5.88 -6.51 14.12
C LEU A 82 6.65 -7.28 15.21
N TYR A 83 6.28 -8.55 15.48
CA TYR A 83 6.99 -9.41 16.44
C TYR A 83 8.00 -10.36 15.81
N ASN A 84 7.99 -10.49 14.47
CA ASN A 84 8.92 -11.32 13.70
C ASN A 84 9.62 -10.46 12.64
N GLU A 85 10.33 -9.42 13.10
CA GLU A 85 11.00 -8.41 12.28
C GLU A 85 12.04 -8.98 11.31
N GLN A 86 12.44 -10.25 11.49
CA GLN A 86 13.35 -10.95 10.56
C GLN A 86 12.72 -11.26 9.19
N TYR A 87 11.39 -11.19 9.06
CA TYR A 87 10.72 -11.48 7.79
C TYR A 87 10.55 -10.22 6.93
N TYR A 88 11.04 -10.30 5.70
CA TYR A 88 10.79 -9.33 4.65
C TYR A 88 9.59 -9.76 3.82
N ILE A 89 8.58 -8.88 3.71
CA ILE A 89 7.44 -9.08 2.80
C ILE A 89 7.88 -8.68 1.40
N HIS A 90 7.92 -9.63 0.47
CA HIS A 90 8.29 -9.37 -0.91
C HIS A 90 7.07 -9.25 -1.81
N ASN A 91 6.04 -10.09 -1.62
CA ASN A 91 4.75 -9.92 -2.28
C ASN A 91 3.62 -10.16 -1.28
N CYS A 92 2.58 -9.36 -1.38
CA CYS A 92 1.40 -9.51 -0.55
C CYS A 92 0.15 -9.12 -1.33
N GLU A 93 -0.85 -9.99 -1.33
CA GLU A 93 -2.23 -9.70 -1.69
C GLU A 93 -3.09 -10.03 -0.47
N ILE A 94 -3.88 -9.07 0.01
CA ILE A 94 -4.84 -9.25 1.10
C ILE A 94 -6.19 -8.76 0.61
N GLU A 95 -7.21 -9.62 0.70
CA GLU A 95 -8.60 -9.24 0.55
C GLU A 95 -9.30 -9.30 1.90
N LEU A 96 -10.00 -8.22 2.24
CA LEU A 96 -10.73 -8.06 3.49
C LEU A 96 -12.23 -8.13 3.25
N GLU A 97 -12.98 -8.32 4.33
CA GLU A 97 -14.44 -8.19 4.29
C GLU A 97 -14.87 -6.83 3.69
N ASN A 98 -15.99 -6.84 2.96
CA ASN A 98 -16.51 -5.74 2.13
C ASN A 98 -15.72 -5.45 0.84
N GLY A 99 -14.77 -6.31 0.45
CA GLY A 99 -14.11 -6.25 -0.86
C GLY A 99 -12.98 -5.23 -0.96
N LEU A 100 -12.45 -4.76 0.18
CA LEU A 100 -11.20 -4.00 0.21
C LEU A 100 -10.03 -4.94 -0.09
N LYS A 101 -9.20 -4.58 -1.08
CA LYS A 101 -7.99 -5.31 -1.45
C LYS A 101 -6.77 -4.43 -1.25
N ILE A 102 -5.70 -5.03 -0.75
CA ILE A 102 -4.37 -4.41 -0.61
C ILE A 102 -3.42 -5.31 -1.37
N ASN A 103 -2.65 -4.73 -2.28
CA ASN A 103 -1.52 -5.44 -2.89
C ASN A 103 -0.25 -4.66 -2.63
N SER A 104 0.86 -5.37 -2.49
CA SER A 104 2.18 -4.75 -2.40
C SER A 104 3.27 -5.62 -2.98
N HIS A 105 4.31 -4.98 -3.50
CA HIS A 105 5.51 -5.62 -4.05
C HIS A 105 6.77 -5.08 -3.32
N ASP A 106 7.89 -5.79 -3.46
CA ASP A 106 9.15 -5.51 -2.78
C ASP A 106 9.84 -4.20 -3.21
N ASP A 107 9.42 -3.63 -4.33
CA ASP A 107 9.88 -2.34 -4.84
C ASP A 107 9.20 -1.14 -4.13
N GLY A 108 8.37 -1.43 -3.13
CA GLY A 108 7.65 -0.43 -2.36
C GLY A 108 6.41 0.10 -3.08
N GLU A 109 5.90 -0.60 -4.08
CA GLU A 109 4.56 -0.35 -4.61
C GLU A 109 3.51 -0.93 -3.67
N VAL A 110 2.51 -0.11 -3.33
CA VAL A 110 1.28 -0.52 -2.67
C VAL A 110 0.08 -0.07 -3.49
N SER A 111 -0.89 -0.95 -3.68
CA SER A 111 -2.21 -0.59 -4.19
C SER A 111 -3.31 -0.88 -3.18
N ILE A 112 -4.30 0.00 -3.14
CA ILE A 112 -5.49 -0.14 -2.30
C ILE A 112 -6.71 0.01 -3.18
N GLN A 113 -7.53 -1.04 -3.25
CA GLN A 113 -8.73 -1.09 -4.06
C GLN A 113 -9.96 -1.32 -3.18
N PHE A 114 -11.02 -0.52 -3.37
CA PHE A 114 -12.28 -0.67 -2.64
C PHE A 114 -13.48 -0.37 -3.55
N SER A 115 -14.66 -0.79 -3.10
CA SER A 115 -15.92 -0.43 -3.76
C SER A 115 -16.20 1.08 -3.65
N ASP A 116 -16.85 1.64 -4.67
CA ASP A 116 -17.18 3.08 -4.79
C ASP A 116 -18.09 3.64 -3.67
N ASN A 117 -18.51 2.81 -2.70
CA ASN A 117 -19.42 3.16 -1.62
C ASN A 117 -18.82 4.10 -0.54
N LYS A 118 -17.61 4.61 -0.76
CA LYS A 118 -16.87 5.60 0.05
C LYS A 118 -16.54 5.21 1.51
N SER A 119 -16.99 4.07 2.01
CA SER A 119 -16.74 3.69 3.41
C SER A 119 -15.25 3.51 3.69
N ASP A 120 -14.52 2.94 2.73
CA ASP A 120 -13.08 2.69 2.80
C ASP A 120 -12.21 3.83 2.27
N TYR A 121 -12.82 4.88 1.69
CA TYR A 121 -12.10 6.05 1.21
C TYR A 121 -11.32 6.77 2.33
N LYS A 122 -11.77 6.63 3.59
CA LYS A 122 -11.03 7.14 4.76
C LYS A 122 -9.61 6.61 4.86
N ILE A 123 -9.32 5.41 4.33
CA ILE A 123 -7.96 4.85 4.30
C ILE A 123 -7.05 5.74 3.44
N ILE A 124 -7.56 6.19 2.29
CA ILE A 124 -6.84 7.13 1.41
C ILE A 124 -6.60 8.45 2.12
N GLU A 125 -7.61 8.99 2.82
CA GLU A 125 -7.44 10.22 3.61
C GLU A 125 -6.40 10.07 4.72
N SER A 126 -6.39 8.93 5.41
CA SER A 126 -5.42 8.60 6.47
C SER A 126 -4.00 8.49 5.93
N ILE A 127 -3.81 7.89 4.74
CA ILE A 127 -2.50 7.85 4.09
C ILE A 127 -2.02 9.27 3.79
N PHE A 128 -2.87 10.09 3.18
CA PHE A 128 -2.52 11.48 2.88
C PHE A 128 -2.15 12.27 4.13
N GLU A 129 -2.86 12.05 5.24
CA GLU A 129 -2.57 12.70 6.51
C GLU A 129 -1.25 12.21 7.14
N LYS A 130 -1.06 10.88 7.22
CA LYS A 130 0.14 10.24 7.79
C LYS A 130 1.41 10.67 7.05
N TYR A 131 1.36 10.74 5.72
CA TYR A 131 2.48 11.11 4.86
C TYR A 131 2.55 12.61 4.52
N LYS A 132 1.67 13.43 5.12
CA LYS A 132 1.61 14.89 4.91
C LYS A 132 1.48 15.30 3.43
N LEU A 133 0.72 14.53 2.67
CA LEU A 133 0.44 14.78 1.26
C LEU A 133 -0.65 15.86 1.09
N ASP A 134 -0.55 16.70 0.06
CA ASP A 134 -1.63 17.66 -0.25
C ASP A 134 -2.87 16.89 -0.73
N LYS A 135 -3.96 16.95 0.05
CA LYS A 135 -5.26 16.33 -0.26
C LYS A 135 -5.83 16.76 -1.62
N LYS A 136 -5.41 17.91 -2.18
CA LYS A 136 -5.78 18.32 -3.54
C LYS A 136 -5.31 17.34 -4.61
N LEU A 137 -4.22 16.59 -4.36
CA LEU A 137 -3.75 15.59 -5.31
C LEU A 137 -4.79 14.49 -5.54
N ILE A 138 -5.68 14.19 -4.59
CA ILE A 138 -6.74 13.19 -4.82
C ILE A 138 -7.64 13.61 -5.98
N ALA A 139 -8.04 14.89 -6.04
CA ALA A 139 -8.83 15.41 -7.15
C ALA A 139 -8.04 15.39 -8.47
N VAL A 140 -6.72 15.61 -8.43
CA VAL A 140 -5.85 15.51 -9.61
C VAL A 140 -5.81 14.07 -10.12
N LEU A 141 -5.59 13.10 -9.25
CA LEU A 141 -5.54 11.68 -9.56
C LEU A 141 -6.86 11.20 -10.19
N ILE A 142 -8.00 11.55 -9.58
CA ILE A 142 -9.33 11.21 -10.11
C ILE A 142 -9.56 11.85 -11.48
N SER A 143 -9.08 13.08 -11.72
CA SER A 143 -9.23 13.76 -13.01
C SER A 143 -8.37 13.17 -14.14
N LYS A 144 -7.39 12.32 -13.80
CA LYS A 144 -6.45 11.69 -14.75
C LYS A 144 -6.25 10.20 -14.44
N PRO A 145 -7.28 9.35 -14.62
CA PRO A 145 -7.15 7.93 -14.36
C PRO A 145 -6.00 7.30 -15.16
N LYS A 146 -5.28 6.36 -14.55
CA LYS A 146 -4.10 5.64 -15.04
C LYS A 146 -2.81 6.47 -15.15
N HIS A 147 -2.88 7.79 -14.97
CA HIS A 147 -1.68 8.60 -14.96
C HIS A 147 -0.86 8.38 -13.69
N CYS A 148 0.46 8.35 -13.84
CA CYS A 148 1.40 8.37 -12.74
C CYS A 148 1.80 9.82 -12.44
N ILE A 149 1.46 10.30 -11.26
CA ILE A 149 1.75 11.66 -10.79
C ILE A 149 2.96 11.62 -9.86
N LYS A 150 4.08 12.19 -10.29
CA LYS A 150 5.31 12.29 -9.49
C LYS A 150 5.25 13.54 -8.63
N ILE A 151 5.60 13.41 -7.36
CA ILE A 151 5.60 14.50 -6.39
C ILE A 151 6.95 14.66 -5.69
N ASP A 152 7.25 15.89 -5.26
CA ASP A 152 8.38 16.17 -4.38
C ASP A 152 8.02 15.99 -2.89
N LYS A 153 9.00 16.22 -2.01
CA LYS A 153 8.83 16.12 -0.54
C LYS A 153 7.85 17.14 0.05
N GLN A 154 7.45 18.15 -0.72
CA GLN A 154 6.47 19.16 -0.34
C GLN A 154 5.10 18.89 -1.00
N SER A 155 4.93 17.73 -1.65
CA SER A 155 3.72 17.35 -2.39
C SER A 155 3.43 18.19 -3.63
N ASN A 156 4.43 18.93 -4.16
CA ASN A 156 4.25 19.59 -5.44
C ASN A 156 4.37 18.55 -6.55
N ILE A 157 3.51 18.66 -7.57
CA ILE A 157 3.59 17.83 -8.76
C ILE A 157 4.84 18.23 -9.56
N THR A 158 5.76 17.29 -9.74
CA THR A 158 6.98 17.46 -10.54
C THR A 158 6.94 16.67 -11.84
N GLY A 159 5.97 15.76 -12.02
CA GLY A 159 5.79 14.99 -13.24
C GLY A 159 4.38 14.42 -13.39
N ASP A 160 3.95 14.23 -14.63
CA ASP A 160 2.65 13.67 -15.01
C ASP A 160 2.85 12.78 -16.24
N TYR A 161 2.74 11.47 -16.03
CA TYR A 161 3.03 10.45 -17.03
C TYR A 161 1.76 9.66 -17.31
N LYS A 162 1.53 9.27 -18.57
CA LYS A 162 0.27 8.64 -19.00
C LYS A 162 0.03 7.26 -18.36
N ASN A 163 1.10 6.57 -18.01
CA ASN A 163 1.12 5.25 -17.40
C ASN A 163 2.50 4.99 -16.79
N PHE A 164 2.69 3.78 -16.24
CA PHE A 164 3.95 3.39 -15.61
C PHE A 164 5.11 3.28 -16.60
N ASP A 165 4.87 2.76 -17.81
CA ASP A 165 5.90 2.67 -18.85
C ASP A 165 6.45 4.07 -19.23
N ASP A 166 5.56 5.05 -19.39
CA ASP A 166 5.91 6.45 -19.65
C ASP A 166 6.73 7.05 -18.49
N TYR A 167 6.39 6.70 -17.25
CA TYR A 167 7.19 7.09 -16.08
C TYR A 167 8.58 6.43 -16.08
N LEU A 168 8.69 5.15 -16.45
CA LEU A 168 9.98 4.45 -16.54
C LEU A 168 10.89 5.05 -17.61
N GLU A 169 10.33 5.43 -18.76
CA GLU A 169 11.07 6.00 -19.89
C GLU A 169 11.46 7.47 -19.66
N ASN A 170 10.57 8.27 -19.06
CA ASN A 170 10.69 9.73 -19.05
C ASN A 170 10.77 10.36 -17.64
N GLY A 171 10.64 9.58 -16.57
CA GLY A 171 10.49 10.09 -15.20
C GLY A 171 11.49 9.59 -14.15
N ARG A 172 12.28 8.57 -14.48
CA ARG A 172 13.44 8.11 -13.69
C ARG A 172 14.67 8.98 -13.99
N ASP A 173 14.70 10.16 -13.37
CA ASP A 173 15.92 10.97 -13.20
C ASP A 173 16.76 10.46 -12.02
#